data_AF-A0A645CJX2-F1
#
_entry.id   AF-A0A645CJX2-F1
#
_cell.length_a   1.000
_cell.length_b   1.000
_cell.length_c   1.000
_cell.angle_alpha   90.00
_cell.angle_beta   90.00
_cell.angle_gamma   90.00
#
_symmetry.space_group_name_H-M   'P 1'
#
loop_
_entity.id
_entity.type
_entity.pdbx_description
1 polymer ?
#
loop_
_entity_poly.entity_id
_entity_poly.type
_entity_poly.pdbx_seq_one_letter_code
_entity_poly.pdbx_strand_id
1 'polypeptide(L)'
;MDEFKPNKAFKKLNIPLSLEIIPISSFDTKEQVFDFLSKAESKNEDILFCFNHGALIDDPSRDWGHLVLFDRIIDNQFRIIDPSPSNPKWRLVNPEKMFLAMKKHGEKPTAAGLWKIKKI
;
A
#
# COMPACT_ATOMS: atom_id res chain seq x y z
N MET A 1 -2.62 15.23 15.65
CA MET A 1 -2.04 14.35 14.62
C MET A 1 -2.12 14.91 13.19
N ASP A 2 -2.78 16.04 12.97
CA ASP A 2 -3.03 16.56 11.63
C ASP A 2 -1.78 17.15 10.94
N GLU A 3 -0.74 17.52 11.71
CA GLU A 3 0.52 18.09 11.24
C GLU A 3 1.38 17.09 10.44
N PHE A 4 1.30 15.80 10.77
CA PHE A 4 2.13 14.75 10.16
C PHE A 4 1.47 14.08 8.95
N LYS A 5 0.36 14.63 8.45
CA LYS A 5 -0.28 14.14 7.22
C LYS A 5 0.66 14.35 6.02
N PRO A 6 0.85 13.36 5.12
CA PRO A 6 1.80 13.46 4.01
C PRO A 6 1.67 14.73 3.18
N ASN A 7 0.45 15.12 2.79
CA ASN A 7 0.22 16.35 2.01
C ASN A 7 0.63 17.63 2.76
N LYS A 8 0.49 17.67 4.08
CA LYS A 8 0.96 18.83 4.87
C LYS A 8 2.48 18.84 4.95
N ALA A 9 3.11 17.67 5.10
CA ALA A 9 4.57 17.54 5.07
C ALA A 9 5.15 17.95 3.70
N PHE A 10 4.57 17.48 2.59
CA PHE A 10 4.98 17.86 1.24
C PHE A 10 4.88 19.36 1.02
N LYS A 11 3.77 19.98 1.44
CA LYS A 11 3.59 21.44 1.37
C LYS A 11 4.63 22.19 2.22
N LYS A 12 4.88 21.75 3.46
CA LYS A 12 5.87 22.37 4.36
C LYS A 12 7.30 22.31 3.82
N LEU A 13 7.63 21.24 3.10
CA LEU A 13 8.96 20.97 2.55
C LEU A 13 9.12 21.41 1.08
N ASN A 14 8.12 22.07 0.49
CA ASN A 14 8.09 22.43 -0.94
C ASN A 14 8.35 21.24 -1.88
N ILE A 15 7.82 20.07 -1.52
CA ILE A 15 7.86 18.88 -2.37
C ILE A 15 6.61 18.90 -3.27
N PRO A 16 6.74 18.89 -4.61
CA PRO A 16 5.62 19.01 -5.54
C PRO A 16 4.88 17.68 -5.72
N LEU A 17 4.46 17.07 -4.61
CA LEU A 17 3.75 15.80 -4.57
C LEU A 17 2.44 15.94 -3.79
N SER A 18 1.47 15.13 -4.19
CA SER A 18 0.24 14.87 -3.44
C SER A 18 0.10 13.37 -3.18
N LEU A 19 -0.61 13.06 -2.11
CA LEU A 19 -1.02 11.73 -1.72
C LEU A 19 -2.55 11.68 -1.65
N GLU A 20 -3.12 10.70 -2.33
CA GLU A 20 -4.52 10.32 -2.25
C GLU A 20 -4.61 8.96 -1.55
N ILE A 21 -5.41 8.87 -0.48
CA ILE A 21 -5.63 7.62 0.25
C ILE A 21 -6.92 7.01 -0.26
N ILE A 22 -6.81 5.81 -0.83
CA ILE A 22 -7.93 4.99 -1.27
C ILE A 22 -8.10 3.89 -0.21
N PRO A 23 -9.07 4.03 0.70
CA PRO A 23 -9.18 3.13 1.83
C PRO A 23 -9.56 1.73 1.36
N ILE A 24 -9.07 0.71 2.05
CA ILE A 24 -9.36 -0.69 1.71
C ILE A 24 -10.87 -1.01 1.78
N SER A 25 -11.65 -0.25 2.54
CA SER A 25 -13.11 -0.34 2.57
C SER A 25 -13.80 0.06 1.27
N SER A 26 -13.06 0.66 0.32
CA SER A 26 -13.56 0.92 -1.05
C SER A 26 -13.54 -0.33 -1.93
N PHE A 27 -13.00 -1.43 -1.43
CA PHE A 27 -12.87 -2.70 -2.14
C PHE A 27 -13.49 -3.83 -1.31
N ASP A 28 -14.45 -4.52 -1.91
CA ASP A 28 -15.14 -5.66 -1.33
C ASP A 28 -14.37 -6.96 -1.58
N THR A 29 -13.64 -7.04 -2.69
CA THR A 29 -12.92 -8.25 -3.10
C THR A 29 -11.48 -7.98 -3.54
N LYS A 30 -10.66 -9.04 -3.53
CA LYS A 30 -9.27 -8.96 -4.02
C LYS A 30 -9.20 -8.67 -5.52
N GLU A 31 -10.20 -9.10 -6.29
CA GLU A 31 -10.28 -8.87 -7.74
C GLU A 31 -10.43 -7.38 -8.05
N GLN A 32 -11.22 -6.63 -7.27
CA GLN A 32 -11.35 -5.19 -7.45
C GLN A 32 -10.02 -4.45 -7.18
N VAL A 33 -9.24 -4.92 -6.19
CA VAL A 33 -7.88 -4.41 -5.94
C VAL A 33 -6.95 -4.74 -7.10
N PHE A 34 -7.01 -5.98 -7.60
CA PHE A 34 -6.21 -6.43 -8.72
C PHE A 34 -6.51 -5.62 -10.00
N ASP A 35 -7.78 -5.40 -10.32
CA ASP A 35 -8.23 -4.60 -11.45
C ASP A 35 -7.79 -3.14 -11.33
N PHE A 36 -7.87 -2.58 -10.11
CA PHE A 36 -7.38 -1.24 -9.83
C PHE A 36 -5.88 -1.14 -10.12
N LEU A 37 -5.08 -2.09 -9.62
CA LEU A 37 -3.64 -2.08 -9.76
C LEU A 37 -3.19 -2.38 -11.20
N SER A 38 -3.91 -3.22 -11.93
CA SER A 38 -3.67 -3.48 -13.35
C SER A 38 -3.82 -2.19 -14.17
N LYS A 39 -4.85 -1.39 -13.87
CA LYS A 39 -5.04 -0.07 -14.49
C LYS A 39 -3.96 0.92 -14.06
N ALA A 40 -3.58 0.92 -12.79
CA ALA A 40 -2.53 1.79 -12.27
C ALA A 40 -1.16 1.49 -12.93
N GLU A 41 -0.79 0.22 -13.07
CA GLU A 41 0.43 -0.23 -13.77
C GLU A 41 0.42 0.25 -15.23
N SER A 42 -0.68 0.06 -15.96
CA SER A 42 -0.79 0.50 -17.37
C SER A 42 -0.64 2.01 -17.56
N LYS A 43 -0.90 2.79 -16.50
CA LYS A 43 -0.82 4.24 -16.48
C LYS A 43 0.48 4.75 -15.83
N ASN A 44 1.37 3.84 -15.42
CA ASN A 44 2.60 4.15 -14.70
C ASN A 44 2.34 5.02 -13.45
N GLU A 45 1.35 4.63 -12.65
CA GLU A 45 0.98 5.34 -11.42
C GLU A 45 1.74 4.78 -10.21
N ASP A 46 2.25 5.67 -9.35
CA ASP A 46 2.93 5.29 -8.11
C ASP A 46 1.92 4.98 -6.99
N ILE A 47 1.88 3.72 -6.54
CA ILE A 47 0.97 3.25 -5.50
C ILE A 47 1.76 2.64 -4.33
N LEU A 48 1.49 3.09 -3.11
CA LEU A 48 1.93 2.40 -1.89
C LEU A 48 0.83 1.50 -1.35
N PHE A 49 1.19 0.35 -0.80
CA PHE A 49 0.28 -0.48 0.00
C PHE A 49 0.49 -0.19 1.48
N CYS A 50 -0.60 0.14 2.18
CA CYS A 50 -0.64 0.27 3.64
C CYS A 50 -1.43 -0.89 4.26
N PHE A 51 -0.74 -1.79 4.97
CA PHE A 51 -1.29 -3.06 5.44
C PHE A 51 -0.70 -3.49 6.79
N ASN A 52 -1.25 -4.55 7.39
CA ASN A 52 -0.74 -5.12 8.64
C ASN A 52 0.45 -6.03 8.34
N HIS A 53 1.64 -5.70 8.85
CA HIS A 53 2.87 -6.38 8.51
C HIS A 53 2.80 -7.88 8.83
N GLY A 54 2.44 -8.21 10.06
CA GLY A 54 2.36 -9.58 10.56
C GLY A 54 1.40 -10.46 9.77
N ALA A 55 0.25 -9.92 9.36
CA ALA A 55 -0.70 -10.65 8.52
C ALA A 55 -0.14 -11.01 7.13
N LEU A 56 0.73 -10.18 6.56
CA LEU A 56 1.32 -10.47 5.26
C LEU A 56 2.44 -11.52 5.33
N ILE A 57 3.16 -11.60 6.45
CA ILE A 57 4.32 -12.49 6.59
C ILE A 57 4.09 -13.65 7.57
N ASP A 58 2.86 -13.84 8.02
CA ASP A 58 2.45 -14.84 9.02
C ASP A 58 3.23 -14.74 10.35
N ASP A 59 3.53 -13.52 10.78
CA ASP A 59 4.24 -13.24 12.04
C ASP A 59 3.37 -12.42 12.99
N PRO A 60 2.67 -13.05 13.96
CA PRO A 60 1.79 -12.35 14.88
C PRO A 60 2.53 -11.40 15.83
N SER A 61 3.86 -11.51 15.97
CA SER A 61 4.64 -10.55 16.76
C SER A 61 4.72 -9.17 16.09
N ARG A 62 4.35 -9.07 14.80
CA ARG A 62 4.41 -7.86 13.98
C ARG A 62 3.04 -7.22 13.74
N ASP A 63 2.25 -7.01 14.78
CA ASP A 63 0.92 -6.40 14.70
C ASP A 63 0.95 -4.87 14.55
N TRP A 64 1.58 -4.38 13.47
CA TRP A 64 1.68 -2.95 13.14
C TRP A 64 1.50 -2.69 11.64
N GLY A 65 1.29 -1.42 11.29
CA GLY A 65 1.19 -0.99 9.90
C GLY A 65 2.54 -0.98 9.19
N HIS A 66 2.55 -1.37 7.91
CA HIS A 66 3.73 -1.31 7.04
C HIS A 66 3.37 -0.70 5.70
N LEU A 67 4.37 -0.08 5.05
CA LEU A 67 4.24 0.57 3.76
C LEU A 67 5.28 0.01 2.79
N VAL A 68 4.82 -0.39 1.61
CA VAL A 68 5.67 -0.86 0.51
C VAL A 68 5.19 -0.24 -0.80
N LEU A 69 6.09 -0.10 -1.77
CA LEU A 69 5.75 0.37 -3.11
C LEU A 69 5.24 -0.81 -3.95
N PHE A 70 4.10 -0.63 -4.62
CA PHE A 70 3.69 -1.50 -5.70
C PHE A 70 4.54 -1.21 -6.93
N ASP A 71 5.14 -2.25 -7.49
CA ASP A 71 5.98 -2.15 -8.68
C ASP A 71 5.19 -2.61 -9.91
N ARG A 72 4.70 -3.85 -9.89
CA ARG A 72 3.92 -4.43 -11.01
C ARG A 72 3.24 -5.75 -10.67
N ILE A 73 2.44 -6.26 -11.60
CA ILE A 73 1.87 -7.61 -11.58
C ILE A 73 2.74 -8.57 -12.42
N ILE A 74 3.10 -9.71 -11.84
CA ILE A 74 3.84 -10.81 -12.52
C ILE A 74 3.17 -12.13 -12.14
N ASP A 75 2.76 -12.93 -13.12
CA ASP A 75 2.14 -14.25 -12.89
C ASP A 75 0.99 -14.22 -11.86
N ASN A 76 0.12 -13.22 -11.96
CA ASN A 76 -0.98 -12.94 -11.02
C ASN A 76 -0.54 -12.67 -9.57
N GLN A 77 0.70 -12.24 -9.36
CA GLN A 77 1.23 -11.82 -8.07
C GLN A 77 1.63 -10.35 -8.10
N PHE A 78 1.60 -9.70 -6.94
CA PHE A 78 2.10 -8.34 -6.81
C PHE A 78 3.59 -8.36 -6.51
N ARG A 79 4.39 -7.78 -7.40
CA ARG A 79 5.77 -7.42 -7.08
C ARG A 79 5.74 -6.12 -6.28
N ILE A 80 6.36 -6.14 -5.11
CA ILE A 80 6.50 -4.98 -4.24
C ILE A 80 7.98 -4.65 -4.00
N ILE A 81 8.24 -3.38 -3.69
CA ILE A 81 9.53 -2.89 -3.20
C ILE A 81 9.38 -2.54 -1.73
N ASP A 82 10.00 -3.34 -0.86
CA ASP A 82 9.93 -3.22 0.59
C ASP A 82 11.12 -2.42 1.14
N PRO A 83 10.90 -1.27 1.81
CA PRO A 83 11.99 -0.48 2.36
C PRO A 83 12.68 -1.13 3.55
N SER A 84 12.09 -2.16 4.19
CA SER A 84 12.65 -2.80 5.38
C SER A 84 14.09 -3.32 5.15
N PRO A 85 15.01 -3.15 6.13
CA PRO A 85 16.39 -3.61 5.98
C PRO A 85 16.54 -5.13 6.09
N SER A 86 15.56 -5.81 6.68
CA SER A 86 15.61 -7.24 7.02
C SER A 86 14.95 -8.17 6.00
N ASN A 87 14.38 -7.64 4.90
CA ASN A 87 13.68 -8.41 3.88
C ASN A 87 14.30 -8.15 2.49
N PRO A 88 14.19 -9.09 1.53
CA PRO A 88 14.48 -8.82 0.12
C PRO A 88 13.70 -7.59 -0.36
N LYS A 89 14.39 -6.68 -1.06
CA LYS A 89 13.78 -5.43 -1.52
C LYS A 89 12.64 -5.69 -2.50
N TRP A 90 12.90 -6.44 -3.57
CA TRP A 90 11.85 -6.92 -4.47
C TRP A 90 11.33 -8.27 -4.01
N ARG A 91 10.01 -8.39 -3.85
CA ARG A 91 9.37 -9.68 -3.56
C ARG A 91 8.00 -9.79 -4.20
N LEU A 92 7.63 -11.01 -4.57
CA LEU A 92 6.30 -11.32 -5.03
C LEU A 92 5.39 -11.65 -3.84
N VAL A 93 4.15 -11.18 -3.91
CA VAL A 93 3.16 -11.37 -2.86
C VAL A 93 1.85 -11.83 -3.47
N ASN A 94 1.23 -12.80 -2.82
CA ASN A 94 -0.09 -13.27 -3.19
C ASN A 94 -1.14 -12.14 -3.00
N PRO A 95 -1.97 -11.82 -4.02
CA PRO A 95 -2.96 -10.74 -3.94
C PRO A 95 -3.99 -10.91 -2.82
N GLU A 96 -4.45 -12.13 -2.57
CA GLU A 96 -5.42 -12.43 -1.51
C GLU A 96 -4.82 -12.14 -0.15
N LYS A 97 -3.57 -12.57 0.07
CA LYS A 97 -2.87 -12.30 1.33
C LYS A 97 -2.66 -10.81 1.57
N MET A 98 -2.29 -10.06 0.53
CA MET A 98 -2.18 -8.60 0.60
C MET A 98 -3.52 -7.94 0.91
N PHE A 99 -4.60 -8.36 0.23
CA PHE A 99 -5.95 -7.87 0.48
C PHE A 99 -6.39 -8.09 1.93
N LEU A 100 -6.23 -9.31 2.45
CA LEU A 100 -6.55 -9.65 3.84
C LEU A 100 -5.69 -8.87 4.84
N ALA A 101 -4.39 -8.68 4.56
CA ALA A 101 -3.51 -7.88 5.40
C ALA A 101 -3.92 -6.40 5.45
N MET A 102 -4.40 -5.83 4.33
CA MET A 102 -4.97 -4.49 4.31
C MET A 102 -6.28 -4.43 5.10
N LYS A 103 -7.19 -5.40 4.92
CA LYS A 103 -8.47 -5.46 5.66
C LYS A 103 -8.24 -5.52 7.17
N LYS A 104 -7.34 -6.40 7.64
CA LYS A 104 -6.97 -6.49 9.06
C LYS A 104 -6.43 -5.16 9.60
N HIS A 105 -5.61 -4.45 8.82
CA HIS A 105 -5.10 -3.15 9.25
C HIS A 105 -6.22 -2.10 9.36
N GLY A 106 -7.20 -2.15 8.45
CA GLY A 106 -8.36 -1.27 8.38
C GLY A 106 -9.48 -1.56 9.38
N GLU A 107 -9.38 -2.62 10.21
CA GLU A 107 -10.32 -2.87 11.32
C GLU A 107 -10.24 -1.81 12.41
N LYS A 108 -9.08 -1.15 12.53
CA LYS A 108 -8.87 0.02 13.38
C LYS A 108 -9.04 1.28 12.51
N PRO A 109 -9.40 2.46 13.06
CA PRO A 109 -9.47 3.71 12.31
C PRO A 109 -8.08 4.14 11.83
N THR A 110 -7.63 3.52 10.74
CA THR A 110 -6.30 3.66 10.13
C THR A 110 -6.46 3.97 8.65
N ALA A 111 -5.39 4.45 8.04
CA ALA A 111 -5.34 4.71 6.60
C ALA A 111 -4.96 3.44 5.81
N ALA A 112 -5.46 2.25 6.17
CA ALA A 112 -5.19 1.02 5.42
C ALA A 112 -5.73 1.08 3.98
N GLY A 113 -5.02 0.45 3.04
CA GLY A 113 -5.41 0.40 1.63
C GLY A 113 -4.30 0.87 0.70
N LEU A 114 -4.68 1.59 -0.35
CA LEU A 114 -3.78 2.01 -1.43
C LEU A 114 -3.54 3.51 -1.32
N TRP A 115 -2.28 3.95 -1.31
CA TRP A 115 -1.95 5.37 -1.30
C TRP A 115 -1.32 5.75 -2.62
N LYS A 116 -2.01 6.57 -3.39
CA LYS A 116 -1.57 7.02 -4.70
C LYS A 116 -0.76 8.30 -4.56
N ILE A 117 0.47 8.29 -5.05
CA ILE A 117 1.34 9.46 -5.12
C ILE A 117 1.20 10.08 -6.51
N LYS A 118 1.08 11.41 -6.57
CA LYS A 118 1.03 12.17 -7.83
C LYS A 118 1.90 13.39 -7.74
N LYS A 119 2.57 13.74 -8.84
CA LYS A 119 3.18 15.06 -9.01
C LYS A 119 2.09 16.14 -9.16
N ILE A 120 2.29 17.28 -8.52
CA ILE A 120 1.46 18.49 -8.65
C ILE A 120 2.11 19.43 -9.66
#